data_AF-A0A2D2B194-F1
#
_entry.id   AF-A0A2D2B194-F1
#
_cell.length_a   1.000
_cell.length_b   1.000
_cell.length_c   1.000
_cell.angle_alpha   90.00
_cell.angle_beta   90.00
_cell.angle_gamma   90.00
#
_symmetry.space_group_name_H-M   'P 1'
#
loop_
_entity.id
_entity.type
_entity.pdbx_description
1 polymer ?
#
loop_
_entity_poly.entity_id
_entity_poly.type
_entity_poly.pdbx_seq_one_letter_code
_entity_poly.pdbx_strand_id
1 'polypeptide(L)'
;MIEEGFVRLYAHDFTALAARAETGMDVEAQVLKRVDEAKSHAALMDARKGTGHLPAVVERLTHEAERQDARAIRAVDDVAGALARRKAFLMRVVKLLGAQAAAKPSMA
;
A
#
# COMPACT_ATOMS: atom_id res chain seq x y z
N MET A 1 6.72 -4.05 -19.53
CA MET A 1 5.60 -3.11 -19.49
C MET A 1 4.91 -3.28 -18.17
N ILE A 2 4.68 -2.18 -17.45
CA ILE A 2 4.00 -2.20 -16.16
C ILE A 2 2.51 -2.42 -16.40
N GLU A 3 1.94 -3.40 -15.71
CA GLU A 3 0.51 -3.67 -15.76
C GLU A 3 -0.24 -2.65 -14.88
N GLU A 4 -0.89 -1.67 -15.52
CA GLU A 4 -1.67 -0.62 -14.84
C GLU A 4 -2.79 -1.19 -13.95
N GLY A 5 -3.37 -2.33 -14.33
CA GLY A 5 -4.37 -3.02 -13.52
C GLY A 5 -3.80 -3.54 -12.20
N PHE A 6 -2.55 -4.03 -12.21
CA PHE A 6 -1.83 -4.46 -11.01
C PHE A 6 -1.59 -3.28 -10.06
N VAL A 7 -1.11 -2.16 -10.59
CA VAL A 7 -0.83 -0.95 -9.79
C VAL A 7 -2.11 -0.43 -9.14
N ARG A 8 -3.20 -0.30 -9.91
CA ARG A 8 -4.50 0.17 -9.39
C ARG A 8 -5.07 -0.74 -8.32
N LEU A 9 -4.98 -2.06 -8.49
CA LEU A 9 -5.47 -3.04 -7.52
C LEU A 9 -4.82 -2.82 -6.15
N TYR A 10 -3.48 -2.83 -6.10
CA TYR A 10 -2.78 -2.70 -4.83
C TYR A 10 -2.93 -1.30 -4.21
N ALA A 11 -2.93 -0.25 -5.03
CA ALA A 11 -3.21 1.11 -4.54
C ALA A 11 -4.60 1.21 -3.90
N HIS A 12 -5.63 0.63 -4.53
CA HIS A 12 -6.98 0.59 -3.99
C HIS A 12 -7.05 -0.19 -2.67
N ASP A 13 -6.41 -1.37 -2.59
CA ASP A 13 -6.51 -2.20 -1.39
C ASP A 13 -5.87 -1.52 -0.16
N PHE A 14 -4.70 -0.92 -0.32
CA PHE A 14 -4.05 -0.22 0.79
C PHE A 14 -4.78 1.06 1.18
N THR A 15 -5.37 1.80 0.23
CA THR A 15 -6.21 2.96 0.56
C THR A 15 -7.52 2.56 1.24
N ALA A 16 -8.09 1.40 0.91
CA ALA A 16 -9.24 0.84 1.62
C ALA A 16 -8.89 0.39 3.04
N LEU A 17 -7.72 -0.21 3.25
CA LEU A 17 -7.22 -0.54 4.60
C LEU A 17 -6.96 0.72 5.45
N ALA A 18 -6.44 1.78 4.85
CA ALA A 18 -6.29 3.07 5.53
C ALA A 18 -7.64 3.62 6.00
N ALA A 19 -8.67 3.59 5.13
CA ALA A 19 -10.01 4.02 5.49
C ALA A 19 -10.65 3.17 6.62
N ARG A 20 -10.36 1.86 6.69
CA ARG A 20 -10.80 1.00 7.80
C ARG A 20 -10.05 1.31 9.11
N ALA A 21 -8.75 1.57 9.02
CA ALA A 21 -7.97 1.99 10.18
C ALA A 21 -8.50 3.31 10.77
N GLU A 22 -8.92 4.25 9.92
CA GLU A 22 -9.56 5.50 10.32
C GLU A 22 -10.85 5.30 11.13
N THR A 23 -11.57 4.18 10.93
CA THR A 23 -12.76 3.82 11.74
C THR A 23 -12.43 3.03 13.01
N GLY A 24 -11.15 2.94 13.38
CA GLY A 24 -10.69 2.21 14.57
C GLY A 24 -10.59 0.70 14.40
N MET A 25 -10.72 0.16 13.18
CA MET A 25 -10.50 -1.26 12.95
C MET A 25 -9.01 -1.59 13.05
N ASP A 26 -8.67 -2.68 13.75
CA ASP A 26 -7.34 -3.27 13.66
C ASP A 26 -7.17 -3.96 12.30
N VAL A 27 -6.27 -3.42 11.49
CA VAL A 27 -5.98 -3.87 10.12
C VAL A 27 -4.56 -4.40 9.97
N GLU A 28 -3.78 -4.49 11.05
CA GLU A 28 -2.34 -4.75 10.96
C GLU A 28 -2.01 -6.07 10.27
N ALA A 29 -2.68 -7.16 10.67
CA ALA A 29 -2.51 -8.46 10.04
C ALA A 29 -2.91 -8.46 8.56
N GLN A 30 -3.94 -7.68 8.19
CA GLN A 30 -4.38 -7.54 6.79
C GLN A 30 -3.35 -6.76 5.96
N VAL A 31 -2.73 -5.72 6.53
CA VAL A 31 -1.67 -4.95 5.89
C VAL A 31 -0.47 -5.84 5.59
N LEU A 32 0.04 -6.58 6.59
CA LEU A 32 1.21 -7.45 6.40
C LEU A 32 0.95 -8.52 5.35
N LYS A 33 -0.21 -9.18 5.40
CA LYS A 33 -0.63 -10.15 4.39
C LYS A 33 -0.65 -9.52 2.99
N ARG A 34 -1.25 -8.33 2.85
CA ARG A 34 -1.37 -7.68 1.54
C ARG A 34 -0.02 -7.19 1.00
N VAL A 35 0.91 -6.80 1.88
CA VAL A 35 2.30 -6.49 1.51
C VAL A 35 2.99 -7.73 0.93
N ASP A 36 2.87 -8.89 1.57
CA ASP A 36 3.49 -10.13 1.08
C ASP A 36 2.89 -10.59 -0.26
N GLU A 37 1.58 -10.45 -0.43
CA GLU A 37 0.89 -10.71 -1.70
C GLU A 37 1.35 -9.74 -2.80
N ALA A 38 1.50 -8.45 -2.48
CA ALA A 38 1.99 -7.44 -3.42
C ALA A 38 3.39 -7.76 -3.92
N LYS A 39 4.31 -8.10 -3.00
CA LYS A 39 5.69 -8.49 -3.33
C LYS A 39 5.74 -9.74 -4.20
N SER A 40 5.00 -10.78 -3.80
CA SER A 40 4.96 -12.06 -4.53
C SER A 40 4.36 -11.89 -5.94
N HIS A 41 3.28 -11.13 -6.05
CA HIS A 41 2.61 -10.90 -7.32
C HIS A 41 3.45 -9.98 -8.23
N ALA A 42 4.14 -8.98 -7.68
CA ALA A 42 5.10 -8.17 -8.44
C ALA A 42 6.21 -9.03 -9.03
N ALA A 43 6.79 -9.95 -8.26
CA ALA A 43 7.83 -10.86 -8.76
C ALA A 43 7.32 -11.74 -9.92
N LEU A 44 6.08 -12.22 -9.84
CA LEU A 44 5.44 -12.97 -10.93
C LEU A 44 5.20 -12.11 -12.18
N MET A 45 4.77 -10.86 -12.00
CA MET A 45 4.56 -9.93 -13.10
C MET A 45 5.89 -9.53 -13.74
N ASP A 46 6.90 -9.24 -12.94
CA ASP A 46 8.24 -8.89 -13.40
C ASP A 46 8.84 -10.02 -14.27
N ALA A 47 8.67 -11.28 -13.85
CA ALA A 47 9.11 -12.45 -14.61
C ALA A 47 8.37 -12.65 -15.95
N ARG A 48 7.11 -12.19 -16.06
CA ARG A 48 6.26 -12.43 -17.24
C ARG A 48 6.13 -11.25 -18.19
N LYS A 49 6.21 -10.03 -17.67
CA LYS A 49 5.81 -8.79 -18.34
C LYS A 49 6.90 -7.72 -18.32
N GLY A 50 8.02 -7.96 -17.63
CA GLY A 50 9.13 -7.03 -17.47
C GLY A 50 9.10 -6.32 -16.12
N THR A 51 10.26 -5.86 -15.68
CA THR A 51 10.53 -5.43 -14.31
C THR A 51 9.88 -4.10 -13.94
N GLY A 52 9.71 -3.86 -12.63
CA GLY A 52 9.36 -2.57 -12.06
C GLY A 52 7.93 -2.47 -11.48
N HIS A 53 7.20 -3.59 -11.37
CA HIS A 53 5.82 -3.57 -10.89
C HIS A 53 5.71 -3.13 -9.42
N LEU A 54 6.61 -3.60 -8.54
CA LEU A 54 6.59 -3.19 -7.13
C LEU A 54 6.96 -1.71 -6.94
N PRO A 55 8.02 -1.17 -7.59
CA PRO A 55 8.27 0.27 -7.62
C PRO A 55 7.07 1.11 -8.10
N ALA A 56 6.36 0.68 -9.14
CA ALA A 56 5.18 1.40 -9.63
C ALA A 56 4.04 1.47 -8.61
N VAL A 57 3.83 0.39 -7.82
CA VAL A 57 2.88 0.43 -6.68
C VAL A 57 3.35 1.40 -5.60
N VAL A 58 4.64 1.39 -5.27
CA VAL A 58 5.22 2.30 -4.28
C VAL A 58 5.05 3.76 -4.68
N GLU A 59 5.36 4.10 -5.93
CA GLU A 59 5.18 5.45 -6.49
C GLU A 59 3.71 5.87 -6.42
N ARG A 60 2.80 5.00 -6.87
CA ARG A 60 1.36 5.29 -6.81
C ARG A 60 0.88 5.52 -5.39
N LEU A 61 1.28 4.69 -4.43
CA LEU A 61 0.89 4.86 -3.03
C LEU A 61 1.46 6.13 -2.41
N THR A 62 2.66 6.53 -2.82
CA THR A 62 3.26 7.81 -2.38
C THR A 62 2.40 8.97 -2.86
N HIS A 63 1.97 8.97 -4.12
CA HIS A 63 1.03 9.97 -4.63
C HIS A 63 -0.33 9.93 -3.92
N GLU A 64 -0.89 8.74 -3.68
CA GLU A 64 -2.16 8.61 -2.92
C GLU A 64 -2.02 9.12 -1.47
N ALA A 65 -0.86 8.98 -0.84
CA ALA A 65 -0.59 9.51 0.50
C ALA A 65 -0.51 11.04 0.53
N GLU A 66 -0.14 11.66 -0.58
CA GLU A 66 -0.07 13.12 -0.73
C GLU A 66 -1.39 13.75 -1.17
N ARG A 67 -2.34 12.95 -1.68
CA ARG A 67 -3.67 13.45 -2.05
C ARG A 67 -4.40 13.97 -0.81
N GLN A 68 -4.60 15.28 -0.76
CA GLN A 68 -5.38 15.96 0.27
C GLN A 68 -6.90 15.97 -0.04
N ASP A 69 -7.42 14.88 -0.62
CA ASP A 69 -8.82 14.85 -1.05
C ASP A 69 -9.76 14.64 0.14
N ALA A 70 -10.29 15.74 0.67
CA ALA A 70 -11.22 15.75 1.80
C ALA A 70 -12.53 15.00 1.52
N ARG A 71 -12.90 14.71 0.26
CA ARG A 71 -14.09 13.92 -0.07
C ARG A 71 -13.98 12.47 0.38
N ALA A 72 -12.76 11.97 0.54
CA ALA A 72 -12.49 10.61 1.02
C ALA A 72 -12.61 10.48 2.55
N ILE A 73 -12.68 11.61 3.28
CA ILE A 73 -12.80 11.63 4.74
C ILE A 73 -14.28 11.79 5.08
N ARG A 74 -14.87 10.71 5.63
CA ARG A 74 -16.24 10.75 6.14
C ARG A 74 -16.32 11.70 7.32
N ALA A 75 -17.06 12.81 7.19
CA ALA A 75 -17.56 13.68 8.26
C ALA A 75 -16.85 13.53 9.62
N VAL A 76 -15.60 14.00 9.69
CA VAL A 76 -14.86 14.15 10.95
C VAL A 76 -14.70 15.64 11.18
N ASP A 77 -14.93 16.11 12.41
CA ASP A 77 -14.66 17.49 12.81
C ASP A 77 -13.18 17.86 12.60
N ASP A 78 -12.29 16.85 12.64
CA ASP A 78 -10.84 16.95 12.41
C ASP A 78 -10.41 16.32 11.07
N VAL A 79 -10.70 17.02 9.97
CA VAL A 79 -10.27 16.61 8.61
C VAL A 79 -8.74 16.59 8.49
N ALA A 80 -8.05 17.57 9.09
CA ALA A 80 -6.61 17.72 8.99
C ALA A 80 -5.87 16.55 9.65
N GLY A 81 -6.27 16.16 10.86
CA GLY A 81 -5.70 15.00 11.54
C GLY A 81 -6.07 13.68 10.87
N ALA A 82 -7.25 13.56 10.27
CA ALA A 82 -7.60 12.39 9.46
C ALA A 82 -6.69 12.26 8.23
N LEU A 83 -6.45 13.33 7.48
CA LEU A 83 -5.47 13.34 6.37
C LEU A 83 -4.05 12.98 6.86
N ALA A 84 -3.62 13.53 7.99
CA ALA A 84 -2.30 13.23 8.55
C ALA A 84 -2.14 11.75 8.93
N ARG A 85 -3.15 11.15 9.58
CA ARG A 85 -3.17 9.72 9.92
C ARG A 85 -3.16 8.85 8.68
N ARG A 86 -3.94 9.19 7.66
CA ARG A 86 -3.97 8.47 6.38
C ARG A 86 -2.61 8.52 5.67
N LYS A 87 -2.00 9.70 5.59
CA LYS A 87 -0.65 9.88 5.03
C LYS A 87 0.36 9.03 5.79
N ALA A 88 0.35 9.07 7.13
CA ALA A 88 1.26 8.28 7.95
C ALA A 88 1.08 6.77 7.71
N PHE A 89 -0.18 6.30 7.60
CA PHE A 89 -0.51 4.91 7.30
C PHE A 89 0.05 4.47 5.94
N LEU A 90 -0.24 5.22 4.87
CA LEU A 90 0.18 4.86 3.51
C LEU A 90 1.71 4.94 3.37
N MET A 91 2.36 5.93 3.97
CA MET A 91 3.83 6.03 3.99
C MET A 91 4.49 4.88 4.76
N ARG A 92 3.84 4.35 5.79
CA ARG A 92 4.30 3.14 6.48
C ARG A 92 4.19 1.92 5.56
N VAL A 93 3.10 1.76 4.82
CA VAL A 93 2.96 0.70 3.82
C VAL A 93 4.03 0.81 2.73
N VAL A 94 4.29 2.02 2.22
CA VAL A 94 5.40 2.29 1.28
C VAL A 94 6.74 1.78 1.81
N LYS A 95 7.05 2.04 3.08
CA LYS A 95 8.26 1.52 3.72
C LYS A 95 8.27 -0.02 3.80
N LEU A 96 7.14 -0.64 4.13
CA LEU A 96 7.03 -2.11 4.18
C LEU A 96 7.21 -2.75 2.80
N LEU A 97 6.68 -2.13 1.74
CA LEU A 97 6.85 -2.59 0.36
C LEU A 97 8.30 -2.42 -0.11
N GLY A 98 8.93 -1.29 0.23
CA GLY A 98 10.33 -0.99 -0.11
C GLY A 98 11.37 -1.74 0.73
N ALA A 99 10.98 -2.25 1.90
CA ALA A 99 11.86 -3.10 2.70
C ALA A 99 12.11 -4.42 1.94
N GLN A 100 13.37 -4.65 1.57
CA GLN A 100 13.81 -5.96 1.08
C GLN A 100 13.43 -7.00 2.14
N ALA A 101 12.80 -8.10 1.71
CA ALA A 101 12.55 -9.21 2.60
C ALA A 101 13.90 -9.66 3.15
N ALA A 102 14.20 -9.32 4.42
CA ALA A 102 15.29 -9.96 5.13
C ALA A 102 15.04 -11.46 5.00
N ALA A 103 16.00 -12.13 4.36
CA ALA A 103 15.89 -13.49 3.86
C ALA A 103 15.15 -14.39 4.85
N LYS A 104 14.13 -15.11 4.37
CA LYS A 104 13.71 -16.34 5.05
C LYS A 104 14.98 -17.19 5.21
N PRO A 105 15.44 -17.52 6.42
CA PRO A 105 16.50 -18.50 6.55
C PRO A 105 15.97 -19.80 5.93
N SER A 106 16.58 -20.18 4.81
CA SER A 106 16.40 -21.50 4.22
C SER A 106 16.86 -22.50 5.27
N MET A 107 15.91 -23.17 5.92
CA MET A 107 16.23 -24.36 6.70
C MET A 107 16.56 -25.45 5.68
N ALA A 108 17.88 -25.69 5.54
CA ALA A 108 18.44 -26.90 4.98
C ALA A 108 18.35 -28.04 6.00
#